data_AF-A0A7X7T7K0-F1
#
_entry.id   AF-A0A7X7T7K0-F1
#
_cell.length_a   1.000
_cell.length_b   1.000
_cell.length_c   1.000
_cell.angle_alpha   90.00
_cell.angle_beta   90.00
_cell.angle_gamma   90.00
#
_symmetry.space_group_name_H-M   'P 1'
#
loop_
_entity.id
_entity.type
_entity.pdbx_description
1 polymer ?
#
loop_
_entity_poly.entity_id
_entity_poly.type
_entity_poly.pdbx_seq_one_letter_code
_entity_poly.pdbx_strand_id
1 'polypeptide(L)'
;MAISHRLPKPLRSGARVGVVALSGPIQETALRAGLGVLRDAGLVPVEAPNLHDRVGYLAGDDAARLAGLEAVLDDDVEAVWAARGGYGSMRLLTRMPWDRLAGWGGW
;
A
#
# COMPACT_ATOMS: atom_id res chain seq x y z
N MET A 1 8.67 -28.11 10.48
CA MET A 1 9.11 -26.70 10.60
C MET A 1 7.90 -25.90 11.06
N ALA A 2 7.88 -25.44 12.31
CA ALA A 2 6.75 -24.65 12.81
C ALA A 2 6.89 -23.22 12.27
N ILE A 3 5.97 -22.80 11.42
CA ILE A 3 5.95 -21.41 10.96
C ILE A 3 5.36 -20.58 12.10
N SER A 4 6.23 -19.95 12.89
CA SER A 4 5.82 -18.93 13.86
C SER A 4 5.46 -17.66 13.08
N HIS A 5 4.23 -17.57 12.60
CA HIS A 5 3.72 -16.31 12.07
C HIS A 5 3.42 -15.40 13.26
N ARG A 6 4.31 -14.43 13.52
CA ARG A 6 3.99 -13.32 14.41
C ARG A 6 2.98 -12.45 13.67
N LEU A 7 1.75 -12.39 14.18
CA LEU A 7 0.78 -11.42 13.69
C LEU A 7 1.30 -10.00 13.97
N PRO A 8 1.10 -9.05 13.05
CA PRO A 8 1.40 -7.65 13.30
C PRO A 8 0.67 -7.14 14.54
N LYS A 9 1.23 -6.12 15.20
CA LYS A 9 0.60 -5.51 16.38
C LYS A 9 -0.70 -4.80 15.95
N PRO A 10 -1.74 -4.78 16.80
CA PRO A 10 -2.94 -3.98 16.52
C PRO A 10 -2.59 -2.51 16.31
N LEU A 11 -3.20 -1.89 15.31
CA LEU A 11 -3.05 -0.45 15.05
C LEU A 11 -3.63 0.38 16.20
N ARG A 12 -3.04 1.55 16.42
CA ARG A 12 -3.48 2.53 17.42
C ARG A 12 -3.83 3.84 16.74
N SER A 13 -4.57 4.70 17.44
CA SER A 13 -4.72 6.09 16.99
C SER A 13 -3.34 6.74 16.82
N GLY A 14 -3.17 7.48 15.73
CA GLY A 14 -1.90 8.03 15.26
C GLY A 14 -1.12 7.10 14.32
N ALA A 15 -1.53 5.84 14.15
CA ALA A 15 -0.77 4.90 13.33
C ALA A 15 -0.73 5.30 11.86
N ARG A 16 0.44 5.15 11.24
CA ARG A 16 0.70 5.52 9.84
C ARG A 16 0.28 4.38 8.91
N VAL A 17 -0.52 4.69 7.90
CA VAL A 17 -1.03 3.72 6.93
C VAL A 17 -0.64 4.14 5.52
N GLY A 18 0.27 3.40 4.90
CA GLY A 18 0.65 3.59 3.49
C GLY A 18 -0.48 3.19 2.56
N VAL A 19 -0.96 4.09 1.70
CA VAL A 19 -2.04 3.81 0.75
C VAL A 19 -1.43 3.65 -0.64
N VAL A 20 -1.52 2.46 -1.21
CA VAL A 20 -0.82 2.08 -2.46
C VAL A 20 -1.80 1.63 -3.54
N ALA A 21 -1.46 1.86 -4.81
CA ALA A 21 -2.21 1.31 -5.95
C ALA A 21 -1.34 0.33 -6.76
N LEU A 22 -1.38 -0.96 -6.43
CA LEU A 22 -0.58 -1.99 -7.13
C LEU A 22 -1.29 -2.62 -8.33
N SER A 23 -2.56 -2.29 -8.57
CA SER A 23 -3.35 -2.79 -9.69
C SER A 23 -3.72 -1.64 -10.65
N GLY A 24 -4.98 -1.21 -10.67
CA GLY A 24 -5.43 -0.14 -11.57
C GLY A 24 -5.74 1.19 -10.86
N PRO A 25 -5.98 2.25 -11.64
CA PRO A 25 -6.16 3.60 -11.12
C PRO A 25 -7.43 3.74 -10.28
N ILE A 26 -7.44 4.69 -9.36
CA ILE A 26 -8.59 5.05 -8.53
C ILE A 26 -9.17 6.39 -9.00
N GLN A 27 -10.48 6.57 -8.84
CA GLN A 27 -11.11 7.89 -9.08
C GLN A 27 -10.77 8.82 -7.92
N GLU A 28 -10.39 10.06 -8.22
CA GLU A 28 -9.92 11.02 -7.21
C GLU A 28 -10.93 11.21 -6.07
N THR A 29 -12.22 11.31 -6.39
CA THR A 29 -13.29 11.46 -5.39
C THR A 29 -13.38 10.25 -4.46
N ALA A 30 -13.22 9.03 -4.98
CA ALA A 30 -13.22 7.81 -4.18
C ALA A 30 -11.95 7.70 -3.32
N LEU A 31 -10.79 8.07 -3.86
CA LEU A 31 -9.54 8.11 -3.11
C LEU A 31 -9.66 9.08 -1.93
N ARG A 32 -10.10 10.31 -2.16
CA ARG A 32 -10.27 11.32 -1.10
C ARG A 32 -11.25 10.87 -0.02
N ALA A 33 -12.36 10.24 -0.40
CA ALA A 33 -13.31 9.67 0.55
C ALA A 33 -12.68 8.57 1.42
N GLY A 34 -11.95 7.62 0.81
CA GLY A 34 -11.25 6.56 1.55
C GLY A 34 -10.17 7.08 2.49
N LEU A 35 -9.39 8.08 2.04
CA LEU A 35 -8.41 8.76 2.90
C LEU A 35 -9.09 9.49 4.07
N GLY A 36 -10.31 10.02 3.87
CA GLY A 36 -11.14 10.59 4.94
C GLY A 36 -11.50 9.54 5.99
N VAL A 37 -11.96 8.36 5.58
CA VAL A 37 -12.30 7.26 6.49
C VAL A 37 -11.12 6.85 7.37
N LEU A 38 -9.90 6.79 6.81
CA LEU A 38 -8.70 6.49 7.60
C LEU A 38 -8.43 7.58 8.65
N ARG A 39 -8.56 8.86 8.28
CA ARG A 39 -8.38 9.98 9.21
C ARG A 39 -9.44 9.98 10.31
N ASP A 40 -10.70 9.71 9.99
CA ASP A 40 -11.80 9.63 10.96
C ASP A 40 -11.63 8.46 11.94
N ALA A 41 -10.97 7.38 11.51
CA ALA A 41 -10.55 6.27 12.36
C ALA A 41 -9.33 6.61 13.26
N GLY A 42 -8.80 7.83 13.19
CA GLY A 42 -7.63 8.28 13.94
C GLY A 42 -6.30 7.83 13.33
N LEU A 43 -6.27 7.40 12.07
CA LEU A 43 -5.05 6.95 11.39
C LEU A 43 -4.47 8.07 10.52
N VAL A 44 -3.17 7.96 10.22
CA VAL A 44 -2.43 8.93 9.40
C VAL A 44 -2.13 8.30 8.03
N PRO A 45 -2.93 8.58 6.99
CA PRO A 45 -2.67 8.02 5.67
C PRO A 45 -1.42 8.65 5.03
N VAL A 46 -0.57 7.79 4.47
CA VAL A 46 0.63 8.15 3.68
C VAL A 46 0.37 7.76 2.23
N GLU A 47 0.19 8.74 1.35
CA GLU A 47 -0.15 8.51 -0.06
C GLU A 47 1.08 8.03 -0.85
N ALA A 48 0.99 6.88 -1.53
CA ALA A 48 2.04 6.45 -2.44
C ALA A 48 2.11 7.37 -3.68
N PRO A 49 3.31 7.66 -4.22
CA PRO A 49 3.49 8.52 -5.39
C PRO A 49 2.62 8.15 -6.61
N ASN A 50 2.38 6.86 -6.83
CA ASN A 50 1.69 6.36 -8.02
C ASN A 50 0.15 6.34 -7.90
N LEU A 51 -0.43 6.78 -6.78
CA LEU A 51 -1.88 6.72 -6.55
C LEU A 51 -2.70 7.46 -7.62
N HIS A 52 -2.09 8.49 -8.21
CA HIS A 52 -2.71 9.38 -9.20
C HIS A 52 -2.33 9.01 -10.64
N ASP A 53 -1.44 8.03 -10.82
CA ASP A 53 -0.93 7.65 -12.13
C ASP A 53 -1.92 6.80 -12.93
N ARG A 54 -1.82 6.90 -14.25
CA ARG A 54 -2.59 6.05 -15.18
C ARG A 54 -1.77 5.68 -16.39
N VAL A 55 -1.60 4.37 -16.60
CA VAL A 55 -1.05 3.78 -17.83
C VAL A 55 -2.01 2.69 -18.29
N GLY A 56 -2.86 3.02 -19.27
CA GLY A 56 -3.95 2.13 -19.70
C GLY A 56 -4.87 1.79 -18.52
N TYR A 57 -5.01 0.50 -18.19
CA TYR A 57 -5.81 0.02 -17.06
C TYR A 57 -5.04 -0.04 -15.73
N LEU A 58 -3.77 0.38 -15.69
CA LEU A 58 -2.87 0.29 -14.53
C LEU A 58 -2.65 1.64 -13.85
N ALA A 59 -2.41 1.62 -12.53
CA ALA A 59 -2.04 2.79 -11.72
C ALA A 59 -0.55 3.12 -11.86
N GLY A 60 -0.13 3.49 -13.07
CA GLY A 60 1.29 3.58 -13.44
C GLY A 60 1.83 2.28 -14.02
N ASP A 61 3.07 2.33 -14.53
CA ASP A 61 3.76 1.13 -15.00
C ASP A 61 4.24 0.24 -13.84
N ASP A 62 4.94 -0.86 -14.14
CA ASP A 62 5.38 -1.81 -13.12
C ASP A 62 6.43 -1.19 -12.18
N ALA A 63 7.26 -0.28 -12.70
CA ALA A 63 8.30 0.37 -11.91
C ALA A 63 7.71 1.41 -10.97
N ALA A 64 6.78 2.25 -11.44
CA ALA A 64 6.09 3.24 -10.63
C ALA A 64 5.30 2.59 -9.48
N ARG A 65 4.62 1.47 -9.74
CA ARG A 65 3.86 0.75 -8.70
C ARG A 65 4.75 0.12 -7.63
N LEU A 66 5.90 -0.45 -8.01
CA LEU A 66 6.88 -0.97 -7.06
C LEU A 66 7.54 0.16 -6.26
N ALA A 67 7.94 1.24 -6.92
CA ALA A 67 8.52 2.41 -6.27
C ALA A 67 7.52 3.04 -5.28
N GLY A 68 6.23 3.04 -5.60
CA GLY A 68 5.18 3.49 -4.69
C GLY A 68 5.08 2.67 -3.41
N LEU A 69 5.22 1.34 -3.50
CA LEU A 69 5.28 0.47 -2.33
C LEU A 69 6.54 0.73 -1.50
N GLU A 70 7.71 0.79 -2.14
CA GLU A 70 8.98 1.05 -1.44
C GLU A 70 8.94 2.41 -0.71
N ALA A 71 8.40 3.44 -1.37
CA ALA A 71 8.29 4.78 -0.78
C ALA A 71 7.43 4.81 0.49
N VAL A 72 6.30 4.07 0.53
CA VAL A 72 5.51 4.00 1.77
C VAL A 72 6.20 3.16 2.84
N LEU A 73 6.93 2.10 2.46
CA LEU A 73 7.69 1.29 3.41
C LEU A 73 8.91 2.03 3.98
N ASP A 74 9.45 3.01 3.26
CA ASP A 74 10.52 3.91 3.74
C ASP A 74 9.99 4.95 4.74
N ASP A 75 8.66 5.18 4.77
CA ASP A 75 8.01 6.20 5.58
C ASP A 75 7.47 5.66 6.93
N ASP A 76 8.11 4.60 7.43
CA ASP A 76 7.85 3.93 8.72
C ASP A 76 6.36 3.68 9.00
N VAL A 77 5.64 3.19 7.97
CA VAL A 77 4.22 2.86 8.10
C VAL A 77 4.01 1.58 8.90
N GLU A 78 2.91 1.51 9.65
CA GLU A 78 2.51 0.34 10.44
C GLU A 78 1.58 -0.61 9.66
N ALA A 79 1.00 -0.11 8.57
CA ALA A 79 0.14 -0.87 7.67
C ALA A 79 0.25 -0.37 6.23
N VAL A 80 0.01 -1.24 5.26
CA VAL A 80 -0.16 -0.90 3.85
C VAL A 80 -1.57 -1.28 3.41
N TRP A 81 -2.29 -0.29 2.88
CA TRP A 81 -3.65 -0.44 2.38
C TRP A 81 -3.68 -0.32 0.86
N ALA A 82 -4.18 -1.36 0.18
CA ALA A 82 -4.41 -1.30 -1.25
C ALA A 82 -5.61 -0.40 -1.56
N ALA A 83 -5.36 0.75 -2.20
CA ALA A 83 -6.37 1.76 -2.53
C ALA A 83 -7.51 1.16 -3.38
N ARG A 84 -7.17 0.25 -4.31
CA ARG A 84 -8.12 -0.41 -5.20
C ARG A 84 -7.54 -1.71 -5.77
N GLY A 85 -8.40 -2.70 -5.99
CA GLY A 85 -8.05 -4.00 -6.61
C GLY A 85 -7.99 -4.00 -8.15
N GLY A 86 -8.40 -5.10 -8.77
CA GLY A 86 -8.35 -5.31 -10.23
C GLY A 86 -7.09 -6.03 -10.69
N TYR A 87 -6.80 -5.96 -11.99
CA TYR A 87 -5.67 -6.67 -12.59
C TYR A 87 -4.37 -5.85 -12.54
N GLY A 88 -3.22 -6.53 -12.43
CA GLY A 88 -1.90 -5.91 -12.57
C GLY A 88 -0.91 -6.21 -11.45
N SER A 89 -1.38 -6.51 -10.23
CA SER A 89 -0.48 -6.80 -9.09
C SER A 89 0.37 -8.05 -9.30
N MET A 90 -0.19 -9.09 -9.96
CA MET A 90 0.54 -10.33 -10.25
C MET A 90 1.78 -10.13 -11.12
N ARG A 91 1.82 -9.06 -11.94
CA ARG A 91 3.00 -8.71 -12.75
C ARG A 91 4.22 -8.33 -11.90
N LEU A 92 3.98 -7.90 -10.66
CA LEU A 92 5.00 -7.39 -9.76
C LEU A 92 5.67 -8.51 -8.94
N LEU A 93 5.12 -9.73 -8.95
CA LEU A 93 5.54 -10.81 -8.04
C LEU A 93 7.03 -11.16 -8.15
N THR A 94 7.60 -11.14 -9.36
CA THR A 94 9.02 -11.47 -9.57
C THR A 94 9.99 -10.37 -9.14
N ARG A 95 9.48 -9.16 -8.87
CA ARG A 95 10.25 -7.97 -8.50
C ARG A 95 9.87 -7.39 -7.14
N MET A 96 8.96 -8.05 -6.43
CA MET A 96 8.52 -7.62 -5.11
C MET A 96 9.66 -7.76 -4.10
N PRO A 97 9.85 -6.82 -3.16
CA PRO A 97 10.90 -6.89 -2.15
C PRO A 97 10.53 -7.88 -1.03
N TRP A 98 10.50 -9.18 -1.35
CA TRP A 98 10.00 -10.24 -0.46
C TRP A 98 10.74 -10.29 0.88
N ASP A 99 12.07 -10.16 0.89
CA ASP A 99 12.86 -10.18 2.13
C ASP A 99 12.52 -8.99 3.04
N ARG A 100 12.29 -7.82 2.45
CA ARG A 100 11.85 -6.61 3.18
C ARG A 100 10.47 -6.82 3.78
N LEU A 101 9.50 -7.30 2.98
CA LEU A 101 8.14 -7.56 3.44
C LEU A 101 8.09 -8.62 4.54
N ALA A 102 8.89 -9.68 4.42
CA ALA A 102 8.99 -10.73 5.43
C ALA A 102 9.57 -10.21 6.77
N GLY A 103 10.47 -9.22 6.72
CA GLY A 103 11.08 -8.59 7.90
C GLY A 103 10.31 -7.39 8.48
N TRP A 104 9.41 -6.76 7.71
CA TRP A 104 8.77 -5.48 8.07
C TRP A 104 7.77 -5.60 9.22
N GLY A 105 6.94 -6.66 9.25
CA GLY A 105 6.06 -6.97 10.39
C GLY A 105 4.85 -6.05 10.59
N GLY A 106 4.55 -5.17 9.62
CA GLY A 106 3.32 -4.38 9.56
C GLY A 106 2.14 -5.12 8.92
N TRP A 107 0.97 -4.49 8.94
CA TRP A 107 -0.26 -5.01 8.32
C TRP A 107 -0.30 -4.84 6.81
#